data_AF-A0A5J9VTH5-F1
#
_entry.id   AF-A0A5J9VTH5-F1
#
_cell.length_a   1.000
_cell.length_b   1.000
_cell.length_c   1.000
_cell.angle_alpha   90.00
_cell.angle_beta   90.00
_cell.angle_gamma   90.00
#
_symmetry.space_group_name_H-M   'P 1'
#
loop_
_entity.id
_entity.type
_entity.pdbx_description
1 polymer ?
#
loop_
_entity_poly.entity_id
_entity_poly.type
_entity_poly.pdbx_seq_one_letter_code
_entity_poly.pdbx_strand_id
1 'polypeptide(L)'
;MDLVMGAMDRLLPKLLWLLGDEYKLQTGVKKQMKFITRELESVHAFLRKVADVPRDELDEQVKVWAREVREASYDMEDVLDTFLVHVEGCEPANPSRLKRALQKLSNLFSKGKARHDVSCAIEEIKNTLEEVANRRLRYRIDDIVVNHVTTTSTIDPRLHAMYKEVAKLVGINKPRDDVIAMLSSKGDGIAPRKKIVAIVGMGGLGKTTLAKAVYDKVREDYECGAFIPVGRKPNLMKVLMDILYELDKNEYEDIHTKNRDERQLIDNLREFLMNKSDTKAL
;
A
#
# COMPACT_ATOMS: atom_id res chain seq x y z
N MET A 1 5.21 2.88 -10.15
CA MET A 1 6.32 1.99 -9.79
C MET A 1 6.34 1.91 -8.28
N ASP A 2 5.98 0.76 -7.72
CA ASP A 2 6.09 0.56 -6.27
C ASP A 2 7.56 0.55 -5.90
N LEU A 3 7.99 1.54 -5.11
CA LEU A 3 9.35 1.68 -4.57
C LEU A 3 9.84 0.44 -3.80
N VAL A 4 8.93 -0.45 -3.42
CA VAL A 4 9.21 -1.69 -2.71
C VAL A 4 9.69 -2.81 -3.65
N MET A 5 9.30 -2.77 -4.93
CA MET A 5 9.50 -3.89 -5.87
C MET A 5 10.82 -3.87 -6.63
N GLY A 6 11.63 -2.80 -6.50
CA GLY A 6 12.92 -2.70 -7.18
C GLY A 6 12.80 -2.75 -8.71
N ALA A 7 13.71 -3.47 -9.35
CA ALA A 7 13.72 -3.73 -10.79
C ALA A 7 12.98 -5.01 -11.22
N MET A 8 12.36 -5.74 -10.28
CA MET A 8 11.80 -7.08 -10.52
C MET A 8 10.79 -7.13 -11.67
N ASP A 9 9.94 -6.09 -11.80
CA ASP A 9 8.94 -5.98 -12.87
C ASP A 9 9.56 -5.87 -14.28
N ARG A 10 10.80 -5.40 -14.38
CA ARG A 10 11.54 -5.26 -15.64
C ARG A 10 12.44 -6.46 -15.90
N LEU A 11 13.04 -6.98 -14.84
CA LEU A 11 13.92 -8.15 -14.86
C LEU A 11 13.21 -9.40 -15.38
N LEU A 12 12.05 -9.73 -14.81
CA LEU A 12 11.34 -10.96 -15.14
C LEU A 12 11.00 -11.07 -16.63
N PRO A 13 10.42 -10.04 -17.28
CA PRO A 13 10.22 -10.05 -18.74
C PRO A 13 11.52 -10.18 -19.55
N LYS A 14 12.59 -9.48 -19.16
CA LYS A 14 13.90 -9.56 -19.84
C LYS A 14 14.47 -10.98 -19.80
N LEU A 15 14.40 -11.64 -18.64
CA LEU A 15 14.86 -13.02 -18.47
C LEU A 15 14.00 -14.04 -19.22
N LEU A 16 12.67 -13.90 -19.15
CA LEU A 16 11.73 -14.74 -19.91
C LEU A 16 11.95 -14.60 -21.43
N TRP A 17 12.24 -13.37 -21.89
CA TRP A 17 12.57 -13.11 -23.27
C TRP A 17 13.87 -13.80 -23.69
N LEU A 18 14.93 -13.75 -22.88
CA LEU A 18 16.18 -14.48 -23.13
C LEU A 18 15.99 -16.01 -23.14
N LEU A 19 15.00 -16.53 -22.39
CA LEU A 19 14.65 -17.97 -22.38
C LEU A 19 13.95 -18.44 -23.65
N GLY A 20 13.52 -17.55 -24.55
CA GLY A 20 12.82 -17.88 -25.78
C GLY A 20 13.58 -18.88 -26.66
N ASP A 21 12.85 -19.77 -27.33
CA ASP A 21 13.44 -20.86 -28.13
C ASP A 21 14.22 -20.36 -29.37
N GLU A 22 14.04 -19.11 -29.78
CA GLU A 22 14.81 -18.47 -30.87
C GLU A 22 16.31 -18.31 -30.54
N TYR A 23 16.71 -18.47 -29.27
CA TYR A 23 18.09 -18.37 -28.82
C TYR A 23 18.76 -19.75 -28.71
N LYS A 24 19.89 -19.90 -29.41
CA LYS A 24 20.82 -21.04 -29.28
C LYS A 24 21.64 -20.98 -27.98
N LEU A 25 20.99 -20.65 -26.87
CA LEU A 25 21.60 -20.74 -25.54
C LEU A 25 21.98 -22.19 -25.25
N GLN A 26 23.19 -22.40 -24.72
CA GLN A 26 23.61 -23.72 -24.27
C GLN A 26 22.65 -24.23 -23.18
N THR A 27 22.45 -25.54 -23.15
CA THR A 27 21.55 -26.20 -22.19
C THR A 27 21.86 -25.83 -20.73
N GLY A 28 23.13 -25.62 -20.37
CA GLY A 28 23.55 -25.17 -19.04
C GLY A 28 23.05 -23.77 -18.69
N VAL A 29 23.24 -22.81 -19.60
CA VAL A 29 22.80 -21.42 -19.44
C VAL A 29 21.27 -21.33 -19.39
N LYS A 30 20.56 -22.08 -20.25
CA LYS A 30 19.09 -22.17 -20.19
C LYS A 30 18.59 -22.69 -18.83
N LYS A 31 19.30 -23.65 -18.22
CA LYS A 31 18.95 -24.19 -16.90
C LYS A 31 19.15 -23.14 -15.79
N GLN A 32 20.29 -22.46 -15.78
CA GLN A 32 20.57 -21.40 -14.80
C GLN A 32 19.57 -20.26 -14.91
N MET A 33 19.25 -19.83 -16.12
CA MET A 33 18.28 -18.75 -16.34
C MET A 33 16.87 -19.14 -15.88
N LYS A 34 16.42 -20.38 -16.13
CA LYS A 34 15.14 -20.90 -15.59
C LYS A 34 15.13 -20.93 -14.06
N PHE A 35 16.25 -21.26 -13.43
CA PHE A 35 16.39 -21.23 -11.97
C PHE A 35 16.22 -19.79 -11.45
N ILE A 36 16.97 -18.84 -12.01
CA ILE A 36 16.89 -17.42 -11.64
C ILE A 36 15.47 -16.88 -11.81
N THR A 37 14.79 -17.16 -12.92
CA THR A 37 13.41 -16.70 -13.14
C THR A 37 12.47 -17.18 -12.02
N ARG A 38 12.55 -18.45 -11.62
CA ARG A 38 11.71 -19.01 -10.55
C ARG A 38 12.03 -18.42 -9.18
N GLU A 39 13.31 -18.18 -8.89
CA GLU A 39 13.73 -17.52 -7.67
C GLU A 39 13.18 -16.09 -7.60
N LEU A 40 13.33 -15.32 -8.69
CA LEU A 40 12.83 -13.95 -8.77
C LEU A 40 11.29 -13.89 -8.69
N GLU A 41 10.56 -14.84 -9.29
CA GLU A 41 9.11 -14.95 -9.13
C GLU A 41 8.71 -15.13 -7.65
N SER A 42 9.42 -16.01 -6.94
CA SER A 42 9.18 -16.30 -5.52
C SER A 42 9.48 -15.09 -4.64
N VAL A 43 10.61 -14.43 -4.90
CA VAL A 43 11.04 -13.22 -4.19
C VAL A 43 10.12 -12.04 -4.48
N HIS A 44 9.68 -11.85 -5.72
CA HIS A 44 8.74 -10.81 -6.10
C HIS A 44 7.36 -11.02 -5.45
N ALA A 45 6.87 -12.26 -5.40
CA ALA A 45 5.65 -12.59 -4.66
C ALA A 45 5.78 -12.30 -3.16
N PHE A 46 6.94 -12.54 -2.57
CA PHE A 46 7.23 -12.14 -1.19
C PHE A 46 7.20 -10.62 -1.00
N LEU A 47 7.90 -9.86 -1.85
CA LEU A 47 7.97 -8.40 -1.74
C LEU A 47 6.59 -7.75 -1.88
N ARG A 48 5.70 -8.30 -2.71
CA ARG A 48 4.30 -7.86 -2.78
C ARG A 48 3.60 -7.99 -1.44
N LYS A 49 3.72 -9.14 -0.77
CA LYS A 49 3.14 -9.35 0.56
C LYS A 49 3.72 -8.38 1.59
N VAL A 50 5.02 -8.05 1.49
CA VAL A 50 5.65 -7.05 2.38
C VAL A 50 5.13 -5.64 2.10
N ALA A 51 4.90 -5.28 0.84
CA ALA A 51 4.36 -3.98 0.45
C ALA A 51 2.93 -3.74 0.98
N ASP A 52 2.14 -4.81 1.13
CA ASP A 52 0.77 -4.74 1.65
C ASP A 52 0.69 -4.49 3.17
N VAL A 53 1.80 -4.68 3.90
CA VAL A 53 1.87 -4.48 5.36
C VAL A 53 2.34 -3.04 5.66
N PRO A 54 1.67 -2.30 6.56
CA PRO A 54 2.17 -1.01 7.02
C PRO A 54 3.61 -1.09 7.51
N ARG A 55 4.43 -0.13 7.10
CA ARG A 55 5.87 -0.13 7.43
C ARG A 55 6.14 -0.19 8.93
N ASP A 56 5.26 0.38 9.75
CA ASP A 56 5.40 0.41 11.21
C ASP A 56 5.11 -0.97 11.86
N GLU A 57 4.37 -1.84 11.17
CA GLU A 57 4.05 -3.21 11.62
C GLU A 57 5.05 -4.26 11.11
N LEU A 58 5.92 -3.90 10.17
CA LEU A 58 6.92 -4.81 9.62
C LEU A 58 8.08 -5.02 10.60
N ASP A 59 8.48 -6.27 10.76
CA ASP A 59 9.71 -6.65 11.46
C ASP A 59 10.95 -6.01 10.79
N GLU A 60 11.92 -5.61 11.61
CA GLU A 60 13.13 -4.92 11.13
C GLU A 60 13.99 -5.81 10.23
N GLN A 61 14.09 -7.12 10.49
CA GLN A 61 14.82 -8.04 9.61
C GLN A 61 14.10 -8.18 8.27
N VAL A 62 12.76 -8.19 8.27
CA VAL A 62 11.97 -8.19 7.02
C VAL A 62 12.23 -6.91 6.22
N LYS A 63 12.32 -5.74 6.87
CA LYS A 63 12.66 -4.46 6.19
C LYS A 63 14.06 -4.47 5.61
N VAL A 64 15.05 -4.98 6.35
CA VAL A 64 16.44 -5.09 5.89
C VAL A 64 16.50 -6.03 4.69
N TRP A 65 15.92 -7.22 4.81
CA TRP A 65 15.94 -8.19 3.72
C TRP A 65 15.22 -7.70 2.47
N ALA A 66 14.05 -7.07 2.63
CA ALA A 66 13.34 -6.47 1.49
C ALA A 66 14.16 -5.37 0.79
N ARG A 67 14.97 -4.61 1.54
CA ARG A 67 15.91 -3.65 0.97
C ARG A 67 17.03 -4.36 0.21
N GLU A 68 17.69 -5.35 0.81
CA GLU A 68 18.78 -6.08 0.16
C GLU A 68 18.34 -6.73 -1.15
N VAL A 69 17.18 -7.39 -1.14
CA VAL A 69 16.57 -7.97 -2.33
C VAL A 69 16.32 -6.92 -3.41
N ARG A 70 15.85 -5.73 -3.03
CA ARG A 70 15.61 -4.63 -3.96
C ARG A 70 16.93 -4.13 -4.56
N GLU A 71 17.96 -3.90 -3.76
CA GLU A 71 19.27 -3.46 -4.28
C GLU A 71 19.85 -4.52 -5.23
N ALA A 72 19.81 -5.79 -4.81
CA ALA A 72 20.24 -6.91 -5.64
C ALA A 72 19.48 -6.97 -6.98
N SER A 73 18.20 -6.59 -7.00
CA SER A 73 17.45 -6.51 -8.27
C SER A 73 17.98 -5.42 -9.20
N TYR A 74 18.42 -4.27 -8.68
CA TYR A 74 19.04 -3.24 -9.50
C TYR A 74 20.39 -3.71 -10.04
N ASP A 75 21.22 -4.32 -9.20
CA ASP A 75 22.51 -4.88 -9.64
C ASP A 75 22.31 -5.92 -10.77
N MET A 76 21.30 -6.80 -10.65
CA MET A 76 20.95 -7.76 -11.70
C MET A 76 20.43 -7.09 -12.98
N GLU A 77 19.69 -5.99 -12.86
CA GLU A 77 19.19 -5.25 -14.02
C GLU A 77 20.35 -4.59 -14.77
N ASP A 78 21.30 -4.01 -14.04
CA ASP A 78 22.50 -3.40 -14.61
C ASP A 78 23.39 -4.43 -15.32
N VAL A 79 23.56 -5.63 -14.75
CA VAL A 79 24.29 -6.74 -15.39
C VAL A 79 23.61 -7.16 -16.69
N LEU A 80 22.29 -7.32 -16.69
CA LEU A 80 21.53 -7.67 -17.90
C LEU A 80 21.54 -6.55 -18.94
N ASP A 81 21.38 -5.30 -18.53
CA ASP A 81 21.35 -4.15 -19.44
C ASP A 81 22.72 -3.89 -20.04
N THR A 82 23.79 -4.06 -19.27
CA THR A 82 25.17 -4.03 -19.78
C THR A 82 25.36 -5.07 -20.87
N PHE A 83 24.88 -6.29 -20.67
CA PHE A 83 24.89 -7.32 -21.71
C PHE A 83 24.07 -6.90 -22.95
N LEU A 84 22.83 -6.44 -22.75
CA LEU A 84 21.95 -6.03 -23.85
C LEU A 84 22.56 -4.89 -24.67
N VAL A 85 23.21 -3.90 -24.03
CA VAL A 85 23.91 -2.81 -24.74
C VAL A 85 25.07 -3.32 -25.58
N HIS A 86 25.88 -4.24 -25.06
CA HIS A 86 26.99 -4.88 -25.81
C HIS A 86 26.50 -5.66 -27.03
N VAL A 87 25.24 -6.10 -27.00
CA VAL A 87 24.59 -6.83 -28.06
C VAL A 87 23.90 -5.92 -29.08
N GLU A 88 23.24 -4.86 -28.63
CA GLU A 88 22.32 -4.06 -29.46
C GLU A 88 22.90 -2.73 -29.95
N GLY A 89 23.85 -2.12 -29.24
CA GLY A 89 24.13 -0.69 -29.40
C GLY A 89 22.94 0.16 -28.94
N CYS A 90 23.22 1.30 -28.31
CA CYS A 90 22.20 2.15 -27.66
C CYS A 90 21.03 2.55 -28.59
N GLU A 91 19.80 2.07 -28.30
CA GLU A 91 18.52 2.84 -28.19
C GLU A 91 17.27 1.98 -28.51
N PRO A 92 16.17 2.04 -27.69
CA PRO A 92 14.96 1.26 -27.93
C PRO A 92 13.79 2.10 -28.44
N ALA A 93 13.28 1.85 -29.66
CA ALA A 93 11.97 2.38 -30.09
C ALA A 93 11.39 1.75 -31.39
N ASN A 94 11.47 0.42 -31.64
CA ASN A 94 10.66 -0.18 -32.73
C ASN A 94 10.53 -1.72 -32.70
N PRO A 95 9.31 -2.30 -32.80
CA PRO A 95 9.09 -3.76 -32.81
C PRO A 95 9.69 -4.48 -34.03
N SER A 96 9.84 -3.81 -35.17
CA SER A 96 10.49 -4.36 -36.37
C SER A 96 12.01 -4.48 -36.25
N ARG A 97 12.65 -3.65 -35.39
CA ARG A 97 14.08 -3.75 -35.07
C ARG A 97 14.37 -4.73 -33.95
N LEU A 98 13.40 -4.98 -33.05
CA LEU A 98 13.46 -6.05 -32.05
C LEU A 98 13.69 -7.39 -32.76
N LYS A 99 12.91 -7.71 -33.80
CA LYS A 99 13.09 -8.93 -34.62
C LYS A 99 14.46 -9.03 -35.32
N ARG A 100 15.08 -7.90 -35.67
CA ARG A 100 16.42 -7.83 -36.26
C ARG A 100 17.52 -7.97 -35.19
N ALA A 101 17.29 -7.47 -33.98
CA ALA A 101 18.12 -7.70 -32.82
C ALA A 101 18.06 -9.17 -32.38
N LEU A 102 16.88 -9.81 -32.44
CA LEU A 102 16.69 -11.25 -32.20
C LEU A 102 17.59 -12.11 -33.11
N GLN A 103 17.65 -11.80 -34.41
CA GLN A 103 18.54 -12.51 -35.35
C GLN A 103 20.04 -12.25 -35.08
N LYS A 104 20.42 -11.02 -34.67
CA LYS A 104 21.82 -10.69 -34.35
C LYS A 104 22.28 -11.36 -33.05
N LEU A 105 21.43 -11.40 -32.03
CA LEU A 105 21.67 -12.15 -30.79
C LEU A 105 21.91 -13.63 -31.05
N SER A 106 21.03 -14.27 -31.81
CA SER A 106 21.16 -15.69 -32.17
C SER A 106 22.50 -16.00 -32.86
N ASN A 107 22.99 -15.06 -33.69
CA ASN A 107 24.30 -15.14 -34.34
C ASN A 107 25.48 -14.77 -33.42
N LEU A 108 25.31 -13.93 -32.39
CA LEU A 108 26.37 -13.60 -31.42
C LEU A 108 26.52 -14.69 -30.36
N PHE A 109 25.43 -15.35 -29.97
CA PHE A 109 25.44 -16.61 -29.23
C PHE A 109 26.12 -17.75 -30.00
N SER A 110 26.51 -17.55 -31.26
CA SER A 110 27.37 -18.49 -32.00
C SER A 110 28.88 -18.23 -31.81
N LYS A 111 29.28 -17.07 -31.28
CA LYS A 111 30.68 -16.65 -31.08
C LYS A 111 31.16 -16.91 -29.64
N GLY A 112 32.38 -17.41 -29.47
CA GLY A 112 32.92 -17.87 -28.17
C GLY A 112 33.00 -16.82 -27.07
N LYS A 113 33.38 -15.57 -27.39
CA LYS A 113 33.58 -14.51 -26.37
C LYS A 113 32.26 -14.03 -25.75
N ALA A 114 31.27 -13.69 -26.59
CA ALA A 114 29.93 -13.30 -26.13
C ALA A 114 29.20 -14.41 -25.35
N ARG A 115 29.51 -15.69 -25.61
CA ARG A 115 29.00 -16.82 -24.80
C ARG A 115 29.56 -16.82 -23.39
N HIS A 116 30.85 -16.52 -23.25
CA HIS A 116 31.51 -16.48 -21.95
C HIS A 116 30.98 -15.32 -21.12
N ASP A 117 30.81 -14.15 -21.75
CA ASP A 117 30.28 -12.96 -21.10
C ASP A 117 28.84 -13.19 -20.56
N VAL A 118 27.99 -13.90 -21.31
CA VAL A 118 26.63 -14.27 -20.86
C VAL A 118 26.66 -15.26 -19.69
N SER A 119 27.53 -16.26 -19.77
CA SER A 119 27.67 -17.23 -18.69
C SER A 119 28.14 -16.55 -17.41
N CYS A 120 29.10 -15.62 -17.50
CA CYS A 120 29.57 -14.82 -16.36
C CYS A 120 28.46 -13.94 -15.78
N ALA A 121 27.73 -13.21 -16.61
CA ALA A 121 26.61 -12.36 -16.17
C ALA A 121 25.53 -13.17 -15.42
N ILE A 122 25.17 -14.35 -15.94
CA ILE A 122 24.17 -15.22 -15.31
C ILE A 122 24.70 -15.84 -14.00
N GLU A 123 25.98 -16.17 -13.95
CA GLU A 123 26.64 -16.66 -12.74
C GLU A 123 26.71 -15.57 -11.66
N GLU A 124 27.01 -14.32 -12.02
CA GLU A 124 26.98 -13.17 -11.12
C GLU A 124 25.59 -12.93 -10.52
N ILE A 125 24.54 -12.97 -11.35
CA ILE A 125 23.15 -12.85 -10.89
C ILE A 125 22.80 -13.97 -9.91
N LYS A 126 23.18 -15.22 -10.24
CA LYS A 126 22.93 -16.38 -9.39
C LYS A 126 23.65 -16.24 -8.03
N ASN A 127 24.92 -15.87 -8.04
CA ASN A 127 25.72 -15.70 -6.82
C ASN A 127 25.14 -14.58 -5.93
N THR A 128 24.64 -13.51 -6.54
CA THR A 128 23.99 -12.40 -5.82
C THR A 128 22.72 -12.87 -5.13
N LEU A 129 21.86 -13.65 -5.82
CA LEU A 129 20.66 -14.25 -5.22
C LEU A 129 21.00 -15.21 -4.07
N GLU A 130 21.95 -16.12 -4.29
CA GLU A 130 22.37 -17.09 -3.27
C GLU A 130 22.95 -16.38 -2.05
N GLU A 131 23.75 -15.33 -2.21
CA GLU A 131 24.32 -14.60 -1.08
C GLU A 131 23.24 -13.83 -0.28
N VAL A 132 22.25 -13.21 -0.94
CA VAL A 132 21.11 -12.58 -0.26
C VAL A 132 20.27 -13.61 0.50
N ALA A 133 20.03 -14.78 -0.08
CA ALA A 133 19.31 -15.88 0.57
C ALA A 133 20.09 -16.45 1.77
N ASN A 134 21.40 -16.67 1.60
CA ASN A 134 22.27 -17.21 2.63
C ASN A 134 22.44 -16.22 3.79
N ARG A 135 22.59 -14.92 3.53
CA ARG A 135 22.61 -13.89 4.59
C ARG A 135 21.35 -13.94 5.42
N ARG A 136 20.18 -14.01 4.77
CA ARG A 136 18.91 -14.16 5.49
C ARG A 136 18.90 -15.39 6.37
N LEU A 137 19.37 -16.54 5.86
CA LEU A 137 19.40 -17.78 6.63
C LEU A 137 20.38 -17.70 7.81
N ARG A 138 21.58 -17.13 7.62
CA ARG A 138 22.62 -16.99 8.65
C ARG A 138 22.17 -16.13 9.84
N TYR A 139 21.36 -15.10 9.57
CA TYR A 139 20.89 -14.17 10.59
C TYR A 139 19.41 -14.33 10.91
N ARG A 140 18.77 -15.42 10.46
CA ARG A 140 17.35 -15.67 10.72
C ARG A 140 17.15 -15.90 12.22
N ILE A 141 16.58 -14.91 12.91
CA ILE A 141 16.21 -15.04 14.32
C ILE A 141 14.86 -15.77 14.38
N ASP A 142 14.86 -17.09 14.18
CA ASP A 142 13.63 -17.88 14.32
C ASP A 142 13.30 -18.26 15.77
N ASP A 143 14.31 -18.39 16.64
CA ASP A 143 14.12 -19.09 17.92
C ASP A 143 14.37 -18.25 19.20
N ILE A 144 14.79 -16.99 19.10
CA ILE A 144 15.17 -16.21 20.30
C ILE A 144 14.06 -15.26 20.79
N VAL A 145 13.09 -14.87 19.95
CA VAL A 145 12.17 -13.75 20.25
C VAL A 145 10.69 -14.11 20.05
N VAL A 146 10.31 -15.39 20.09
CA VAL A 146 8.88 -15.77 19.96
C VAL A 146 8.02 -15.23 21.13
N ASN A 147 8.61 -14.72 22.22
CA ASN A 147 7.85 -14.27 23.39
C ASN A 147 7.70 -12.75 23.60
N HIS A 148 8.16 -11.89 22.68
CA HIS A 148 7.99 -10.44 22.87
C HIS A 148 7.55 -9.70 21.61
N VAL A 149 6.51 -10.20 20.92
CA VAL A 149 5.60 -9.25 20.25
C VAL A 149 4.58 -8.81 21.30
N THR A 150 5.06 -8.07 22.31
CA THR A 150 4.18 -7.14 23.01
C THR A 150 3.63 -6.23 21.93
N THR A 151 2.35 -6.37 21.69
CA THR A 151 1.49 -5.43 21.00
C THR A 151 1.77 -4.04 21.56
N THR A 152 2.75 -3.34 21.00
CA THR A 152 2.87 -1.90 21.22
C THR A 152 1.65 -1.34 20.52
N SER A 153 0.61 -1.13 21.31
CA SER A 153 -0.56 -0.34 20.95
C SER A 153 -0.04 1.04 20.57
N THR A 154 0.38 1.19 19.32
CA THR A 154 0.68 2.49 18.75
C THR A 154 -0.66 3.20 18.70
N ILE A 155 -0.85 4.12 19.65
CA ILE A 155 -2.02 4.99 19.73
C ILE A 155 -2.30 5.52 18.33
N ASP A 156 -3.53 5.32 17.84
CA ASP A 156 -3.91 5.75 16.50
C ASP A 156 -3.54 7.23 16.32
N PRO A 157 -2.67 7.58 15.36
CA PRO A 157 -2.25 8.97 15.15
C PRO A 157 -3.42 9.93 14.94
N ARG A 158 -4.58 9.43 14.51
CA ARG A 158 -5.82 10.19 14.33
C ARG A 158 -6.45 10.62 15.66
N LEU A 159 -6.28 9.84 16.74
CA LEU A 159 -6.72 10.24 18.08
C LEU A 159 -6.04 11.52 18.52
N HIS A 160 -4.74 11.68 18.22
CA HIS A 160 -4.04 12.92 18.54
C HIS A 160 -4.65 14.14 17.84
N ALA A 161 -5.10 13.98 16.58
CA ALA A 161 -5.79 15.05 15.86
C ALA A 161 -7.20 15.35 16.41
N MET A 162 -7.87 14.35 16.99
CA MET A 162 -9.21 14.50 17.58
C MET A 162 -9.20 15.31 18.88
N TYR A 163 -8.17 15.14 19.71
CA TYR A 163 -8.06 15.79 21.02
C TYR A 163 -7.16 17.04 21.00
N LYS A 164 -6.65 17.46 19.84
CA LYS A 164 -5.88 18.69 19.72
C LYS A 164 -6.81 19.90 19.82
N GLU A 165 -6.54 20.79 20.77
CA GLU A 165 -7.31 22.01 20.97
C GLU A 165 -7.34 22.89 19.70
N VAL A 166 -8.53 23.30 19.29
CA VAL A 166 -8.76 24.17 18.13
C VAL A 166 -8.02 25.51 18.27
N ALA A 167 -7.86 26.03 19.49
CA ALA A 167 -7.15 27.28 19.77
C ALA A 167 -5.65 27.25 19.39
N LYS A 168 -5.05 26.07 19.27
CA LYS A 168 -3.64 25.88 18.88
C LYS A 168 -3.47 25.79 17.34
N LEU A 169 -4.54 25.94 16.57
CA LEU A 169 -4.54 25.81 15.12
C LEU A 169 -4.50 27.20 14.45
N VAL A 170 -3.53 27.40 13.56
CA VAL A 170 -3.38 28.63 12.76
C VAL A 170 -3.85 28.41 11.32
N GLY A 171 -4.42 29.44 10.70
CA GLY A 171 -4.83 29.43 9.30
C GLY A 171 -6.07 28.59 8.96
N ILE A 172 -6.76 28.02 9.95
CA ILE A 172 -7.87 27.10 9.72
C ILE A 172 -9.24 27.77 9.58
N ASN A 173 -9.36 29.06 9.91
CA ASN A 173 -10.63 29.77 9.97
C ASN A 173 -11.36 29.80 8.61
N LYS A 174 -10.69 30.29 7.55
CA LYS A 174 -11.30 30.38 6.22
C LYS A 174 -11.70 29.00 5.66
N PRO A 175 -10.82 27.98 5.61
CA PRO A 175 -11.21 26.64 5.14
C PRO A 175 -12.36 26.03 5.94
N ARG A 176 -12.40 26.25 7.27
CA ARG A 176 -13.49 25.75 8.12
C ARG A 176 -14.81 26.41 7.73
N ASP A 177 -14.82 27.73 7.60
CA ASP A 177 -16.03 28.49 7.30
C ASP A 177 -16.55 28.22 5.88
N ASP A 178 -15.64 27.98 4.92
CA ASP A 178 -15.99 27.53 3.56
C ASP A 178 -16.71 26.16 3.60
N VAL A 179 -16.19 25.20 4.36
CA VAL A 179 -16.83 23.88 4.53
C VAL A 179 -18.20 24.00 5.22
N ILE A 180 -18.32 24.86 6.23
CA ILE A 180 -19.60 25.13 6.90
C ILE A 180 -20.61 25.72 5.91
N ALA A 181 -20.21 26.69 5.08
CA ALA A 181 -21.10 27.26 4.07
C ALA A 181 -21.66 26.21 3.10
N MET A 182 -20.84 25.22 2.71
CA MET A 182 -21.30 24.08 1.88
C MET A 182 -22.38 23.25 2.61
N LEU A 183 -22.22 23.04 3.91
CA LEU A 183 -23.21 22.35 4.75
C LEU A 183 -24.50 23.17 4.91
N SER A 184 -24.39 24.48 5.10
CA SER A 184 -25.50 25.40 5.41
C SER A 184 -26.29 25.91 4.21
N SER A 185 -25.80 25.78 2.97
CA SER A 185 -26.49 26.32 1.78
C SER A 185 -27.93 25.81 1.66
N LYS A 186 -28.93 26.65 1.95
CA LYS A 186 -30.35 26.35 1.71
C LYS A 186 -30.55 26.21 0.21
N GLY A 187 -30.73 24.98 -0.27
CA GLY A 187 -31.20 24.78 -1.64
C GLY A 187 -32.64 25.27 -1.72
N ASP A 188 -32.97 25.99 -2.79
CA ASP A 188 -34.30 26.51 -3.04
C ASP A 188 -35.38 25.41 -2.92
N GLY A 189 -36.22 25.55 -1.91
CA GLY A 189 -37.64 25.17 -1.96
C GLY A 189 -38.09 23.71 -1.86
N ILE A 190 -37.25 22.67 -1.88
CA ILE A 190 -37.77 21.27 -1.86
C ILE A 190 -36.91 20.33 -0.98
N ALA A 191 -37.45 20.02 0.22
CA ALA A 191 -37.09 18.95 1.16
C ALA A 191 -35.63 18.87 1.69
N PRO A 192 -35.39 18.35 2.91
CA PRO A 192 -34.05 18.25 3.47
C PRO A 192 -33.23 17.20 2.72
N ARG A 193 -32.43 17.62 1.74
CA ARG A 193 -31.47 16.74 1.05
C ARG A 193 -30.31 16.42 2.00
N LYS A 194 -30.05 15.12 2.20
CA LYS A 194 -28.79 14.63 2.80
C LYS A 194 -27.62 15.21 2.03
N LYS A 195 -26.67 15.84 2.74
CA LYS A 195 -25.47 16.44 2.14
C LYS A 195 -24.23 15.69 2.55
N ILE A 196 -23.29 15.57 1.62
CA ILE A 196 -21.99 14.95 1.85
C ILE A 196 -20.93 15.95 1.38
N VAL A 197 -19.95 16.23 2.23
CA VAL A 197 -18.79 17.06 1.91
C VAL A 197 -17.53 16.22 2.08
N ALA A 198 -16.65 16.24 1.08
CA ALA A 198 -15.40 15.49 1.09
C ALA A 198 -14.20 16.44 1.17
N ILE A 199 -13.31 16.21 2.15
CA ILE A 199 -12.03 16.93 2.28
C ILE A 199 -10.92 16.01 1.77
N VAL A 200 -10.33 16.34 0.63
CA VAL A 200 -9.34 15.51 -0.08
C VAL A 200 -7.99 16.21 -0.12
N GLY A 201 -6.90 15.43 -0.07
CA GLY A 201 -5.53 15.94 -0.12
C GLY A 201 -4.51 14.94 0.42
N MET A 202 -3.22 15.26 0.30
CA MET A 202 -2.13 14.39 0.74
C MET A 202 -2.15 14.11 2.26
N GLY A 203 -1.49 13.03 2.70
CA GLY A 203 -1.30 12.73 4.12
C GLY A 203 -0.58 13.86 4.86
N GLY A 204 -0.92 14.08 6.14
CA GLY A 204 -0.29 15.12 6.96
C GLY A 204 -0.79 16.56 6.75
N LEU A 205 -1.63 16.82 5.74
CA LEU A 205 -2.11 18.18 5.42
C LEU A 205 -3.16 18.75 6.40
N GLY A 206 -3.43 18.08 7.52
CA GLY A 206 -4.41 18.56 8.51
C GLY A 206 -5.89 18.34 8.15
N LYS A 207 -6.22 17.44 7.21
CA LYS A 207 -7.61 17.17 6.79
C LYS A 207 -8.54 16.76 7.94
N THR A 208 -8.10 15.80 8.75
CA THR A 208 -8.86 15.33 9.92
C THR A 208 -9.03 16.45 10.95
N THR A 209 -8.01 17.30 11.09
CA THR A 209 -8.04 18.48 11.96
C THR A 209 -9.07 19.51 11.47
N LEU A 210 -9.13 19.76 10.16
CA LEU A 210 -10.16 20.62 9.57
C LEU A 210 -11.58 20.05 9.76
N ALA A 211 -11.77 18.76 9.50
CA ALA A 211 -13.05 18.10 9.73
C ALA A 211 -13.50 18.19 11.19
N LYS A 212 -12.57 18.00 12.14
CA LYS A 212 -12.85 18.11 13.57
C LYS A 212 -13.22 19.54 13.97
N ALA A 213 -12.48 20.55 13.48
CA ALA A 213 -12.78 21.95 13.73
C ALA A 213 -14.14 22.40 13.15
N VAL A 214 -14.55 21.84 12.01
CA VAL A 214 -15.90 22.04 11.46
C VAL A 214 -16.94 21.41 12.37
N TYR A 215 -16.77 20.12 12.69
CA TYR A 215 -17.69 19.38 13.56
C TYR A 215 -17.89 20.06 14.91
N ASP A 216 -16.82 20.44 15.60
CA ASP A 216 -16.90 21.07 16.92
C ASP A 216 -17.62 22.43 16.88
N LYS A 217 -17.54 23.15 15.74
CA LYS A 217 -18.21 24.44 15.56
C LYS A 217 -19.70 24.31 15.24
N VAL A 218 -20.09 23.28 14.48
CA VAL A 218 -21.50 23.13 14.05
C VAL A 218 -22.30 22.17 14.93
N ARG A 219 -21.66 21.33 15.76
CA ARG A 219 -22.37 20.27 16.52
C ARG A 219 -23.54 20.77 17.35
N GLU A 220 -23.47 22.00 17.86
CA GLU A 220 -24.53 22.61 18.69
C GLU A 220 -25.75 23.03 17.85
N ASP A 221 -25.60 23.18 16.53
CA ASP A 221 -26.68 23.47 15.58
C ASP A 221 -27.45 22.21 15.17
N TYR A 222 -27.02 21.02 15.60
CA TYR A 222 -27.62 19.73 15.29
C TYR A 222 -28.10 19.04 16.58
N GLU A 223 -29.23 18.32 16.48
CA GLU A 223 -29.82 17.60 17.61
C GLU A 223 -28.93 16.44 18.12
N CYS A 224 -28.18 15.83 17.20
CA CYS A 224 -27.20 14.79 17.49
C CYS A 224 -26.09 14.82 16.44
N GLY A 225 -24.93 14.26 16.76
CA GLY A 225 -23.84 14.16 15.81
C GLY A 225 -22.70 13.30 16.33
N ALA A 226 -22.06 12.56 15.42
CA ALA A 226 -20.94 11.69 15.73
C ALA A 226 -19.69 12.04 14.89
N PHE A 227 -18.51 11.87 15.46
CA PHE A 227 -17.20 12.05 14.85
C PHE A 227 -16.35 10.78 15.03
N ILE A 228 -16.45 9.84 14.08
CA ILE A 228 -15.89 8.50 14.23
C ILE A 228 -14.63 8.28 13.37
N PRO A 229 -13.49 7.89 13.96
CA PRO A 229 -12.26 7.62 13.21
C PRO A 229 -12.26 6.22 12.54
N VAL A 230 -12.53 6.15 11.23
CA VAL A 230 -12.54 4.87 10.47
C VAL A 230 -11.18 4.54 9.85
N GLY A 231 -10.51 3.48 10.34
CA GLY A 231 -9.14 3.11 9.94
C GLY A 231 -9.06 2.36 8.60
N ARG A 232 -7.84 2.00 8.16
CA ARG A 232 -7.61 1.26 6.89
C ARG A 232 -8.24 -0.14 6.88
N LYS A 233 -8.25 -0.81 8.03
CA LYS A 233 -8.92 -2.10 8.26
C LYS A 233 -10.09 -1.85 9.22
N PRO A 234 -11.24 -1.36 8.72
CA PRO A 234 -12.36 -1.03 9.59
C PRO A 234 -12.98 -2.30 10.18
N ASN A 235 -13.20 -2.29 11.48
CA ASN A 235 -14.08 -3.24 12.12
C ASN A 235 -15.49 -2.64 12.10
N LEU A 236 -16.37 -3.17 11.25
CA LEU A 236 -17.72 -2.64 11.03
C LEU A 236 -18.54 -2.60 12.32
N MET A 237 -18.50 -3.67 13.10
CA MET A 237 -19.18 -3.76 14.40
C MET A 237 -18.75 -2.61 15.32
N LYS A 238 -17.44 -2.42 15.45
CA LYS A 238 -16.89 -1.33 16.28
C LYS A 238 -17.34 0.04 15.77
N VAL A 239 -17.27 0.28 14.46
CA VAL A 239 -17.69 1.57 13.89
C VAL A 239 -19.17 1.84 14.16
N LEU A 240 -20.05 0.85 13.98
CA LEU A 240 -21.48 1.01 14.25
C LEU A 240 -21.75 1.26 15.75
N MET A 241 -21.06 0.54 16.65
CA MET A 241 -21.14 0.77 18.08
C MET A 241 -20.69 2.19 18.45
N ASP A 242 -19.53 2.63 17.93
CA ASP A 242 -18.98 3.96 18.20
C ASP A 242 -19.92 5.06 17.68
N ILE A 243 -20.56 4.87 16.51
CA ILE A 243 -21.57 5.81 15.98
C ILE A 243 -22.76 5.93 16.94
N LEU A 244 -23.37 4.81 17.33
CA LEU A 244 -24.54 4.80 18.22
C LEU A 244 -24.22 5.41 19.58
N TYR A 245 -23.06 5.08 20.15
CA TYR A 245 -22.60 5.64 21.41
C TYR A 245 -22.44 7.17 21.35
N GLU A 246 -21.88 7.72 20.26
CA GLU A 246 -21.74 9.16 20.12
C GLU A 246 -23.05 9.88 19.81
N LEU A 247 -24.01 9.21 19.17
CA LEU A 247 -25.34 9.76 18.90
C LEU A 247 -26.18 9.92 20.18
N ASP A 248 -26.13 8.93 21.07
CA ASP A 248 -26.75 9.01 22.40
C ASP A 248 -25.98 8.17 23.44
N LYS A 249 -25.21 8.86 24.28
CA LYS A 249 -24.36 8.22 25.30
C LYS A 249 -25.16 7.57 26.42
N ASN A 250 -26.38 8.01 26.66
CA ASN A 250 -27.21 7.51 27.76
C ASN A 250 -27.96 6.26 27.31
N GLU A 251 -28.58 6.30 26.13
CA GLU A 251 -29.31 5.16 25.55
C GLU A 251 -28.36 3.98 25.26
N TYR A 252 -27.14 4.27 24.82
CA TYR A 252 -26.15 3.28 24.39
C TYR A 252 -24.97 3.12 25.35
N GLU A 253 -25.12 3.45 26.64
CA GLU A 253 -24.05 3.34 27.65
C GLU A 253 -23.42 1.93 27.70
N ASP A 254 -24.25 0.89 27.53
CA ASP A 254 -23.86 -0.52 27.61
C ASP A 254 -23.46 -1.15 26.27
N ILE A 255 -23.33 -0.36 25.21
CA ILE A 255 -23.17 -0.89 23.85
C ILE A 255 -21.88 -1.70 23.67
N HIS A 256 -20.86 -1.41 24.46
CA HIS A 256 -19.58 -2.12 24.43
C HIS A 256 -19.53 -3.35 25.35
N THR A 257 -20.50 -3.54 26.24
CA THR A 257 -20.55 -4.68 27.18
C THR A 257 -21.53 -5.76 26.74
N LYS A 258 -22.58 -5.39 25.99
CA LYS A 258 -23.53 -6.34 25.41
C LYS A 258 -23.04 -6.88 24.07
N ASN A 259 -23.09 -8.20 23.91
CA ASN A 259 -22.80 -8.84 22.66
C ASN A 259 -24.00 -8.64 21.71
N ARG A 260 -23.89 -7.67 20.79
CA ARG A 260 -24.90 -7.38 19.75
C ARG A 260 -24.41 -7.89 18.42
N ASP A 261 -25.32 -8.36 17.56
CA ASP A 261 -24.97 -8.71 16.19
C ASP A 261 -25.03 -7.48 15.26
N GLU A 262 -24.49 -7.63 14.04
CA GLU A 262 -24.41 -6.56 13.05
C GLU A 262 -25.80 -6.03 12.67
N ARG A 263 -26.78 -6.93 12.56
CA ARG A 263 -28.13 -6.60 12.13
C ARG A 263 -28.83 -5.74 13.18
N GLN A 264 -28.69 -6.10 14.45
CA GLN A 264 -29.21 -5.32 15.58
C GLN A 264 -28.62 -3.91 15.61
N LEU A 265 -27.32 -3.75 15.39
CA LEU A 265 -26.70 -2.41 15.35
C LEU A 265 -27.23 -1.56 14.18
N ILE A 266 -27.38 -2.17 13.01
CA ILE A 266 -27.94 -1.48 11.82
C ILE A 266 -29.39 -1.07 12.07
N ASP A 267 -30.21 -1.96 12.62
CA ASP A 267 -31.62 -1.71 12.86
C ASP A 267 -31.82 -0.62 13.93
N ASN A 268 -31.07 -0.66 15.04
CA ASN A 268 -31.07 0.40 16.06
C ASN A 268 -30.66 1.76 15.47
N LEU A 269 -29.61 1.80 14.64
CA LEU A 269 -29.15 3.05 14.02
C LEU A 269 -30.20 3.63 13.06
N ARG A 270 -30.89 2.76 12.31
CA ARG A 270 -31.98 3.19 11.42
C ARG A 270 -33.14 3.75 12.22
N GLU A 271 -33.56 3.05 13.28
CA GLU A 271 -34.66 3.48 14.15
C GLU A 271 -34.34 4.84 14.80
N PHE A 272 -33.14 4.99 15.36
CA PHE A 272 -32.67 6.25 15.93
C PHE A 272 -32.74 7.40 14.92
N LEU A 273 -32.23 7.19 13.70
CA LEU A 273 -32.23 8.24 12.67
C LEU A 273 -33.63 8.56 12.14
N MET A 274 -34.53 7.58 12.04
CA MET A 274 -35.92 7.81 11.61
C MET A 274 -36.67 8.68 12.61
N ASN A 275 -36.54 8.39 13.91
CA ASN A 275 -37.17 9.16 14.98
C ASN A 275 -36.72 10.64 14.98
N LYS A 276 -35.51 10.93 14.52
CA LYS A 276 -34.96 12.30 14.43
C LYS A 276 -35.35 13.03 13.14
N SER A 277 -35.64 12.32 12.05
CA SER A 277 -36.15 12.94 10.82
C SER A 277 -37.60 13.41 10.94
N ASP A 278 -38.41 12.74 11.75
CA ASP A 278 -39.84 13.06 11.90
C ASP A 278 -40.10 14.26 12.83
N THR A 279 -39.22 14.54 13.80
CA THR A 279 -39.33 15.68 14.72
C THR A 279 -39.19 17.05 14.05
N LYS A 280 -38.71 17.12 12.80
CA LYS A 280 -38.62 18.38 12.01
C LYS A 280 -39.84 18.64 11.11
N ALA A 281 -40.89 17.81 11.19
CA ALA A 281 -42.10 17.95 10.39
C ALA A 281 -43.31 18.54 11.15
N LEU A 282 -43.12 19.04 12.38
CA LEU A 282 -44.14 19.73 13.18
C LEU A 282 -43.74 21.19 13.46
#